data_AF-A0A9P1DMS8-F1
#
_entry.id   AF-A0A9P1DMS8-F1
#
_cell.length_a   1.000
_cell.length_b   1.000
_cell.length_c   1.000
_cell.angle_alpha   90.00
_cell.angle_beta   90.00
_cell.angle_gamma   90.00
#
_symmetry.space_group_name_H-M   'P 1'
#
loop_
_entity.id
_entity.type
_entity.pdbx_description
1 polymer ?
#
loop_
_entity_poly.entity_id
_entity_poly.type
_entity_poly.pdbx_seq_one_letter_code
_entity_poly.pdbx_strand_id
1 'polypeptide(L)'
;MAGEKNSALDLDLQAVENIPRDTLVALLRRKDKELKTQQGKIEKLEERYVKVVRFNKILMEDRQSFQRFCHELLPECDGAFEEAALQETPTDLQELLRQLGEWRSHSDAARDDRKVFQQFLELCFPGDESLAKLFARPNLGEGAFDLLQKKWMELEDLHNQSIASINAMAREQAVLQQEDLQQAQQAQREAEKKLQEMKEELTGMAREKAQMLKQKLHGRNAGSTNEVMEEASSPRGREQRELRALEEQKAAAERREKEVWQSLERQREATIDELRAEARRLRLDLERERCEAELHREEADRRLEEKDMLMSQLRLKTGELEQELTSTDSITRLAEQQANREVEMKKHQQQVQQVNQSLLEVQKMLQMSYAQEKVLKERIRELESSQGRTHMAGDYLKHVVLKYIEYCQKGDMKSQSLVPVLCTLLNLNSTERKLVEHSSIPAPLQHLNQAAGAAGAWFRGSAAEGES
;
A
#
# COMPACT_ATOMS: atom_id res chain seq x y z
N MET A 1 -25.08 -12.78 22.42
CA MET A 1 -26.21 -12.31 21.59
C MET A 1 -26.34 -10.80 21.73
N ALA A 2 -25.63 -10.06 20.90
CA ALA A 2 -25.81 -8.61 20.73
C ALA A 2 -26.21 -8.42 19.27
N GLY A 3 -27.39 -7.84 19.04
CA GLY A 3 -27.95 -7.63 17.71
C GLY A 3 -27.28 -6.42 17.04
N GLU A 4 -26.42 -6.69 16.06
CA GLU A 4 -26.01 -5.69 15.08
C GLU A 4 -27.22 -5.38 14.18
N LYS A 5 -27.79 -4.20 14.38
CA LYS A 5 -28.84 -3.65 13.53
C LYS A 5 -28.22 -3.31 12.18
N ASN A 6 -28.71 -3.96 11.13
CA ASN A 6 -28.52 -3.61 9.71
C ASN A 6 -28.86 -2.13 9.46
N SER A 7 -27.88 -1.22 9.60
CA SER A 7 -28.01 0.19 9.22
C SER A 7 -27.37 0.51 7.86
N ALA A 8 -26.99 -0.50 7.08
CA ALA A 8 -26.20 -0.33 5.86
C ALA A 8 -27.02 -0.17 4.55
N LEU A 9 -28.33 0.05 4.62
CA LEU A 9 -29.19 0.15 3.43
C LEU A 9 -30.18 1.33 3.45
N ASP A 10 -29.90 2.40 4.20
CA ASP A 10 -30.49 3.71 3.86
C ASP A 10 -29.65 4.35 2.74
N LEU A 11 -29.76 3.74 1.56
CA LEU A 11 -29.36 4.39 0.31
C LEU A 11 -30.22 5.64 0.18
N ASP A 12 -29.54 6.79 0.13
CA ASP A 12 -30.11 8.14 0.08
C ASP A 12 -31.19 8.26 -1.01
N LEU A 13 -32.45 7.97 -0.65
CA LEU A 13 -33.58 7.92 -1.57
C LEU A 13 -33.78 9.27 -2.28
N GLN A 14 -33.41 10.37 -1.61
CA GLN A 14 -33.43 11.72 -2.17
C GLN A 14 -32.39 11.92 -3.29
N ALA A 15 -31.26 11.22 -3.25
CA ALA A 15 -30.27 11.29 -4.32
C ALA A 15 -30.75 10.56 -5.59
N VAL A 16 -31.61 9.55 -5.44
CA VAL A 16 -32.16 8.78 -6.58
C VAL A 16 -33.35 9.49 -7.22
N GLU A 17 -34.17 10.21 -6.43
CA GLU A 17 -35.37 10.92 -6.93
C GLU A 17 -35.05 12.07 -7.90
N ASN A 18 -33.87 12.68 -7.79
CA ASN A 18 -33.46 13.82 -8.63
C ASN A 18 -32.80 13.42 -9.96
N ILE A 19 -32.59 12.12 -10.21
CA ILE A 19 -31.96 11.65 -11.45
C ILE A 19 -33.03 11.56 -12.56
N PRO A 20 -32.84 12.20 -13.73
CA PRO A 20 -33.76 12.07 -14.85
C PRO A 20 -34.00 10.60 -15.21
N ARG A 21 -35.27 10.24 -15.43
CA ARG A 21 -35.71 8.86 -15.67
C ARG A 21 -34.90 8.15 -16.77
N ASP A 22 -34.59 8.87 -17.85
CA ASP A 22 -33.85 8.32 -18.98
C ASP A 22 -32.39 7.96 -18.60
N THR A 23 -31.76 8.78 -17.76
CA THR A 23 -30.43 8.52 -17.20
C THR A 23 -30.45 7.31 -16.28
N LEU A 24 -31.49 7.17 -15.44
CA LEU A 24 -31.65 6.02 -14.57
C LEU A 24 -31.83 4.72 -15.37
N VAL A 25 -32.65 4.75 -16.43
CA VAL A 25 -32.83 3.60 -17.34
C VAL A 25 -31.52 3.24 -18.05
N ALA A 26 -30.74 4.23 -18.50
CA ALA A 26 -29.44 3.99 -19.11
C ALA A 26 -28.44 3.36 -18.12
N LEU A 27 -28.40 3.84 -16.88
CA LEU A 27 -27.56 3.28 -15.82
C LEU A 27 -27.97 1.85 -15.46
N LEU A 28 -29.28 1.57 -15.34
CA LEU A 28 -29.80 0.22 -15.11
C LEU A 28 -29.41 -0.73 -16.26
N ARG A 29 -29.57 -0.32 -17.52
CA ARG A 29 -29.14 -1.12 -18.67
C ARG A 29 -27.64 -1.38 -18.69
N ARG A 30 -26.83 -0.39 -18.30
CA ARG A 30 -25.37 -0.54 -18.18
C ARG A 30 -25.03 -1.54 -17.06
N LYS A 31 -25.71 -1.45 -15.92
CA LYS A 31 -25.55 -2.38 -14.79
C LYS A 31 -26.01 -3.80 -15.14
N ASP A 32 -27.11 -3.97 -15.85
CA ASP A 32 -27.54 -5.27 -16.37
C ASP A 32 -26.51 -5.90 -17.31
N LYS A 33 -25.90 -5.08 -18.19
CA LYS A 33 -24.83 -5.55 -19.07
C LYS A 33 -23.58 -5.94 -18.28
N GLU A 34 -23.24 -5.19 -17.25
CA GLU A 34 -22.14 -5.49 -16.33
C GLU A 34 -22.40 -6.81 -15.58
N LEU A 35 -23.59 -6.97 -15.00
CA LEU A 35 -24.03 -8.19 -14.31
C LEU A 35 -23.97 -9.40 -15.24
N LYS A 36 -24.49 -9.31 -16.47
CA LYS A 36 -24.38 -10.40 -17.46
C LYS A 36 -22.93 -10.74 -17.80
N THR A 37 -22.05 -9.73 -17.85
CA THR A 37 -20.61 -9.95 -18.11
C THR A 37 -19.94 -10.63 -16.92
N GLN A 38 -20.27 -10.25 -15.68
CA GLN A 38 -19.75 -10.89 -14.47
C GLN A 38 -20.29 -12.31 -14.34
N GLN A 39 -21.58 -12.54 -14.59
CA GLN A 39 -22.20 -13.86 -14.59
C GLN A 39 -21.50 -14.80 -15.58
N GLY A 40 -21.24 -14.35 -16.82
CA GLY A 40 -20.50 -15.15 -17.80
C GLY A 40 -19.03 -15.40 -17.44
N LYS A 41 -18.41 -14.57 -16.57
CA LYS A 41 -17.07 -14.87 -16.01
C LYS A 41 -17.15 -15.91 -14.89
N ILE A 42 -18.17 -15.84 -14.04
CA ILE A 42 -18.43 -16.82 -12.98
C ILE A 42 -18.68 -18.20 -13.60
N GLU A 43 -19.57 -18.30 -14.59
CA GLU A 43 -19.85 -19.56 -15.28
C GLU A 43 -18.59 -20.19 -15.90
N LYS A 44 -17.70 -19.38 -16.50
CA LYS A 44 -16.42 -19.87 -17.05
C LYS A 44 -15.45 -20.33 -15.95
N LEU A 45 -15.44 -19.67 -14.80
CA LEU A 45 -14.63 -20.08 -13.65
C LEU A 45 -15.16 -21.36 -13.04
N GLU A 46 -16.48 -21.50 -12.90
CA GLU A 46 -17.15 -22.71 -12.46
C GLU A 46 -16.84 -23.88 -13.41
N GLU A 47 -16.93 -23.67 -14.73
CA GLU A 47 -16.58 -24.70 -15.71
C GLU A 47 -15.11 -25.17 -15.58
N ARG A 48 -14.18 -24.22 -15.39
CA ARG A 48 -12.76 -24.53 -15.14
C ARG A 48 -12.57 -25.27 -13.82
N TYR A 49 -13.25 -24.85 -12.76
CA TYR A 49 -13.20 -25.48 -11.46
C TYR A 49 -13.71 -26.94 -11.55
N VAL A 50 -14.85 -27.17 -12.19
CA VAL A 50 -15.40 -28.51 -12.42
C VAL A 50 -14.43 -29.39 -13.21
N LYS A 51 -13.75 -28.84 -14.22
CA LYS A 51 -12.70 -29.56 -14.98
C LYS A 51 -11.52 -29.96 -14.09
N VAL A 52 -11.02 -29.06 -13.24
CA VAL A 52 -9.93 -29.35 -12.30
C VAL A 52 -10.36 -30.38 -11.26
N VAL A 53 -11.55 -30.26 -10.69
CA VAL A 53 -12.10 -31.22 -9.72
C VAL A 53 -12.23 -32.60 -10.35
N ARG A 54 -12.72 -32.69 -11.60
CA ARG A 54 -12.80 -33.97 -12.33
C ARG A 54 -11.43 -34.56 -12.59
N PHE A 55 -10.45 -33.74 -12.99
CA PHE A 55 -9.08 -34.20 -13.21
C PHE A 55 -8.42 -34.68 -11.91
N ASN A 56 -8.57 -33.94 -10.81
CA ASN A 56 -8.11 -34.39 -9.48
C ASN A 56 -8.79 -35.69 -9.05
N LYS A 57 -10.08 -35.87 -9.34
CA LYS A 57 -10.76 -37.13 -9.04
C LYS A 57 -10.13 -38.30 -9.79
N ILE A 58 -9.83 -38.14 -11.09
CA ILE A 58 -9.16 -39.16 -11.90
C ILE A 58 -7.76 -39.44 -11.33
N LEU A 59 -6.97 -38.42 -11.02
CA LEU A 59 -5.64 -38.60 -10.41
C LEU A 59 -5.71 -39.33 -9.07
N MET A 60 -6.73 -39.06 -8.25
CA MET A 60 -6.93 -39.76 -6.98
C MET A 60 -7.32 -41.23 -7.20
N GLU A 61 -8.17 -41.52 -8.19
CA GLU A 61 -8.52 -42.89 -8.58
C GLU A 61 -7.32 -43.65 -9.16
N ASP A 62 -6.48 -42.99 -9.97
CA ASP A 62 -5.24 -43.55 -10.52
C ASP A 62 -4.22 -43.80 -9.41
N ARG A 63 -4.05 -42.85 -8.47
CA ARG A 63 -3.21 -43.02 -7.28
C ARG A 63 -3.67 -44.22 -6.46
N GLN A 64 -4.97 -44.35 -6.20
CA GLN A 64 -5.51 -45.52 -5.47
C GLN A 64 -5.30 -46.83 -6.24
N SER A 65 -5.49 -46.83 -7.55
CA SER A 65 -5.27 -48.01 -8.40
C SER A 65 -3.80 -48.42 -8.42
N PHE A 66 -2.90 -47.44 -8.50
CA PHE A 66 -1.46 -47.65 -8.39
C PHE A 66 -1.06 -48.15 -7.00
N GLN A 67 -1.63 -47.60 -5.92
CA GLN A 67 -1.40 -48.09 -4.56
C GLN A 67 -1.85 -49.56 -4.41
N ARG A 68 -3.03 -49.94 -4.94
CA ARG A 68 -3.46 -51.34 -4.95
C ARG A 68 -2.52 -52.24 -5.75
N PHE A 69 -2.06 -51.79 -6.92
CA PHE A 69 -1.09 -52.53 -7.73
C PHE A 69 0.25 -52.73 -7.00
N CYS A 70 0.77 -51.68 -6.35
CA CYS A 70 1.98 -51.77 -5.53
C CYS A 70 1.78 -52.70 -4.33
N HIS A 71 0.61 -52.66 -3.69
CA HIS A 71 0.26 -53.56 -2.60
C HIS A 71 0.24 -55.04 -3.04
N GLU A 72 -0.30 -55.33 -4.24
CA GLU A 72 -0.31 -56.68 -4.80
C GLU A 72 1.08 -57.21 -5.17
N LEU A 73 1.99 -56.33 -5.62
CA LEU A 73 3.35 -56.72 -6.03
C LEU A 73 4.36 -56.73 -4.87
N LEU A 74 4.27 -55.78 -3.95
CA LEU A 74 5.24 -55.52 -2.89
C LEU A 74 4.52 -55.12 -1.59
N PRO A 75 3.97 -56.08 -0.83
CA PRO A 75 3.22 -55.81 0.41
C PRO A 75 4.05 -55.10 1.48
N GLU A 76 5.38 -55.24 1.42
CA GLU A 76 6.33 -54.64 2.36
C GLU A 76 6.47 -53.12 2.15
N CYS A 77 6.03 -52.57 1.01
CA CYS A 77 6.11 -51.14 0.70
C CYS A 77 4.91 -50.31 1.19
N ASP A 78 3.89 -50.93 1.78
CA ASP A 78 2.70 -50.22 2.30
C ASP A 78 3.07 -49.12 3.30
N GLY A 79 4.02 -49.41 4.19
CA GLY A 79 4.51 -48.45 5.17
C GLY A 79 5.17 -47.22 4.54
N ALA A 80 5.83 -47.37 3.39
CA ALA A 80 6.53 -46.27 2.71
C ALA A 80 5.56 -45.26 2.07
N PHE A 81 4.41 -45.72 1.56
CA PHE A 81 3.39 -44.82 1.02
C PHE A 81 2.57 -44.12 2.10
N GLU A 82 2.30 -44.78 3.24
CA GLU A 82 1.72 -44.12 4.42
C GLU A 82 2.70 -43.11 5.04
N GLU A 83 3.99 -43.45 5.15
CA GLU A 83 5.02 -42.55 5.68
C GLU A 83 5.24 -41.34 4.77
N ALA A 84 5.21 -41.50 3.45
CA ALA A 84 5.25 -40.40 2.49
C ALA A 84 3.97 -39.53 2.53
N ALA A 85 2.78 -40.12 2.70
CA ALA A 85 1.54 -39.38 2.87
C ALA A 85 1.45 -38.66 4.23
N LEU A 86 2.10 -39.18 5.27
CA LEU A 86 2.26 -38.54 6.58
C LEU A 86 3.32 -37.42 6.56
N GLN A 87 4.28 -37.47 5.62
CA GLN A 87 5.25 -36.40 5.36
C GLN A 87 4.71 -35.25 4.48
N GLU A 88 3.61 -35.44 3.76
CA GLU A 88 2.82 -34.34 3.20
C GLU A 88 2.15 -33.60 4.37
N THR A 89 2.91 -32.76 5.08
CA THR A 89 2.35 -31.86 6.09
C THR A 89 1.19 -31.10 5.44
N PRO A 90 -0.04 -31.19 5.99
CA PRO A 90 -1.17 -30.48 5.41
C PRO A 90 -0.80 -29.00 5.36
N THR A 91 -0.71 -28.46 4.15
CA THR A 91 -0.35 -27.06 3.92
C THR A 91 -1.21 -26.20 4.85
N ASP A 92 -0.57 -25.53 5.81
CA ASP A 92 -1.30 -24.76 6.80
C ASP A 92 -1.98 -23.58 6.09
N LEU A 93 -3.26 -23.76 5.80
CA LEU A 93 -4.07 -22.80 5.08
C LEU A 93 -4.12 -21.47 5.84
N GLN A 94 -4.04 -21.49 7.17
CA GLN A 94 -4.02 -20.27 7.99
C GLN A 94 -2.73 -19.50 7.78
N GLU A 95 -1.58 -20.18 7.74
CA GLU A 95 -0.29 -19.55 7.47
C GLU A 95 -0.22 -18.98 6.05
N LEU A 96 -0.72 -19.70 5.04
CA LEU A 96 -0.81 -19.17 3.67
C LEU A 96 -1.75 -17.97 3.57
N LEU A 97 -2.89 -17.98 4.27
CA LEU A 97 -3.80 -16.83 4.32
C LEU A 97 -3.16 -15.63 5.03
N ARG A 98 -2.38 -15.87 6.09
CA ARG A 98 -1.61 -14.84 6.80
C ARG A 98 -0.56 -14.20 5.86
N GLN A 99 0.23 -15.02 5.17
CA GLN A 99 1.22 -14.56 4.19
C GLN A 99 0.56 -13.80 3.04
N LEU A 100 -0.58 -14.27 2.53
CA LEU A 100 -1.35 -13.57 1.51
C LEU A 100 -1.84 -12.20 2.03
N GLY A 101 -2.26 -12.12 3.29
CA GLY A 101 -2.63 -10.87 3.96
C GLY A 101 -1.47 -9.89 4.05
N GLU A 102 -0.30 -10.37 4.46
CA GLU A 102 0.93 -9.56 4.47
C GLU A 102 1.28 -9.07 3.07
N TRP A 103 1.26 -9.94 2.05
CA TRP A 103 1.56 -9.55 0.67
C TRP A 103 0.58 -8.51 0.12
N ARG A 104 -0.71 -8.61 0.47
CA ARG A 104 -1.69 -7.57 0.13
C ARG A 104 -1.36 -6.24 0.79
N SER A 105 -1.04 -6.25 2.08
CA SER A 105 -0.63 -5.04 2.81
C SER A 105 0.61 -4.38 2.18
N HIS A 106 1.64 -5.17 1.87
CA HIS A 106 2.84 -4.66 1.19
C HIS A 106 2.53 -4.14 -0.22
N SER A 107 1.64 -4.80 -0.96
CA SER A 107 1.19 -4.36 -2.28
C SER A 107 0.43 -3.04 -2.23
N ASP A 108 -0.42 -2.86 -1.22
CA ASP A 108 -1.17 -1.62 -1.01
C ASP A 108 -0.23 -0.47 -0.57
N ALA A 109 0.70 -0.73 0.35
CA ALA A 109 1.72 0.24 0.75
C ALA A 109 2.59 0.68 -0.45
N ALA A 110 3.08 -0.27 -1.25
CA ALA A 110 3.85 0.03 -2.46
C ALA A 110 3.03 0.83 -3.50
N ARG A 111 1.70 0.62 -3.56
CA ARG A 111 0.80 1.39 -4.42
C ARG A 111 0.64 2.83 -3.93
N ASP A 112 0.62 3.06 -2.63
CA ASP A 112 0.53 4.40 -2.05
C ASP A 112 1.88 5.14 -2.18
N ASP A 113 3.00 4.48 -1.90
CA ASP A 113 4.35 5.03 -2.16
C ASP A 113 4.50 5.45 -3.61
N ARG A 114 3.97 4.64 -4.53
CA ARG A 114 3.97 4.97 -5.94
C ARG A 114 3.16 6.23 -6.27
N LYS A 115 2.01 6.46 -5.62
CA LYS A 115 1.23 7.70 -5.82
C LYS A 115 2.01 8.92 -5.31
N VAL A 116 2.63 8.81 -4.14
CA VAL A 116 3.45 9.88 -3.57
C VAL A 116 4.63 10.18 -4.50
N PHE A 117 5.31 9.15 -5.00
CA PHE A 117 6.40 9.31 -5.95
C PHE A 117 5.93 9.92 -7.28
N GLN A 118 4.74 9.55 -7.76
CA GLN A 118 4.14 10.18 -8.95
C GLN A 118 3.87 11.67 -8.73
N GLN A 119 3.32 12.06 -7.58
CA GLN A 119 3.08 13.47 -7.23
C GLN A 119 4.40 14.26 -7.16
N PHE A 120 5.43 13.68 -6.55
CA PHE A 120 6.77 14.28 -6.52
C PHE A 120 7.32 14.51 -7.94
N LEU A 121 7.19 13.52 -8.82
CA LEU A 121 7.65 13.66 -10.21
C LEU A 121 6.83 14.68 -11.01
N GLU A 122 5.53 14.80 -10.74
CA GLU A 122 4.70 15.83 -11.37
C GLU A 122 5.10 17.25 -10.94
N LEU A 123 5.58 17.41 -9.69
CA LEU A 123 6.16 18.67 -9.21
C LEU A 123 7.52 18.97 -9.87
N CYS A 124 8.39 17.97 -10.01
CA CYS A 124 9.70 18.15 -10.63
C CYS A 124 9.62 18.34 -12.16
N PHE A 125 8.66 17.67 -12.82
CA PHE A 125 8.52 17.59 -14.27
C PHE A 125 7.08 17.92 -14.70
N PRO A 126 6.63 19.17 -14.52
CA PRO A 126 5.25 19.55 -14.80
C PRO A 126 4.93 19.38 -16.29
N GLY A 127 3.90 18.58 -16.59
CA GLY A 127 3.42 18.34 -17.95
C GLY A 127 4.23 17.33 -18.78
N ASP A 128 5.20 16.61 -18.20
CA ASP A 128 5.95 15.61 -18.96
C ASP A 128 5.10 14.34 -19.25
N GLU A 129 4.60 14.25 -20.48
CA GLU A 129 3.79 13.11 -20.93
C GLU A 129 4.52 11.77 -20.86
N SER A 130 5.85 11.75 -20.98
CA SER A 130 6.62 10.51 -20.97
C SER A 130 6.63 9.87 -19.58
N LEU A 131 6.77 10.70 -18.54
CA LEU A 131 6.64 10.28 -17.15
C LEU A 131 5.18 9.93 -16.81
N ALA A 132 4.20 10.72 -17.26
CA ALA A 132 2.79 10.38 -17.07
C ALA A 132 2.43 8.99 -17.66
N LYS A 133 2.94 8.68 -18.86
CA LYS A 133 2.76 7.36 -19.52
C LYS A 133 3.47 6.24 -18.77
N LEU A 134 4.60 6.52 -18.10
CA LEU A 134 5.32 5.56 -17.27
C LEU A 134 4.46 5.11 -16.08
N PHE A 135 3.77 6.06 -15.42
CA PHE A 135 2.93 5.77 -14.26
C PHE A 135 1.55 5.23 -14.58
N ALA A 136 1.07 5.39 -15.83
CA ALA A 136 -0.21 4.83 -16.28
C ALA A 136 -0.24 3.29 -16.30
N ARG A 137 0.92 2.62 -16.34
CA ARG A 137 1.01 1.14 -16.36
C ARG A 137 1.06 0.57 -14.94
N PRO A 138 0.49 -0.62 -14.67
CA PRO A 138 0.54 -1.21 -13.32
C PRO A 138 1.96 -1.54 -12.85
N ASN A 139 2.93 -1.69 -13.75
CA ASN A 139 4.33 -1.96 -13.40
C ASN A 139 5.24 -0.91 -14.06
N LEU A 140 6.25 -0.44 -13.33
CA LEU A 140 7.35 0.35 -13.88
C LEU A 140 8.20 -0.64 -14.71
N GLY A 141 8.16 -0.52 -16.04
CA GLY A 141 8.92 -1.42 -16.92
C GLY A 141 10.44 -1.30 -16.71
N GLU A 142 11.23 -2.21 -17.26
CA GLU A 142 12.69 -2.27 -17.05
C GLU A 142 13.42 -0.95 -17.39
N GLY A 143 12.95 -0.17 -18.37
CA GLY A 143 13.53 1.13 -18.74
C GLY A 143 13.00 2.34 -17.95
N ALA A 144 12.20 2.13 -16.90
CA ALA A 144 11.62 3.23 -16.12
C ALA A 144 12.68 4.08 -15.42
N PHE A 145 13.66 3.41 -14.81
CA PHE A 145 14.77 4.08 -14.13
C PHE A 145 15.67 4.83 -15.09
N ASP A 146 16.00 4.24 -16.25
CA ASP A 146 16.82 4.90 -17.26
C ASP A 146 16.16 6.20 -17.78
N LEU A 147 14.84 6.16 -18.01
CA LEU A 147 14.09 7.35 -18.43
C LEU A 147 14.12 8.43 -17.34
N LEU A 148 13.86 8.05 -16.09
CA LEU A 148 13.88 8.96 -14.94
C LEU A 148 15.27 9.57 -14.74
N GLN A 149 16.31 8.76 -14.80
CA GLN A 149 17.70 9.21 -14.68
C GLN A 149 18.05 10.19 -15.80
N LYS A 150 17.67 9.87 -17.04
CA LYS A 150 17.87 10.79 -18.17
C LYS A 150 17.17 12.12 -17.96
N LYS A 151 15.90 12.09 -17.54
CA LYS A 151 15.11 13.31 -17.26
C LYS A 151 15.70 14.13 -16.12
N TRP A 152 16.20 13.47 -15.09
CA TRP A 152 16.88 14.12 -13.97
C TRP A 152 18.16 14.82 -14.42
N MET A 153 18.99 14.15 -15.23
CA MET A 153 20.20 14.76 -15.80
C MET A 153 19.85 15.97 -16.70
N GLU A 154 18.81 15.87 -17.53
CA GLU A 154 18.34 17.00 -18.36
C GLU A 154 17.91 18.21 -17.50
N LEU A 155 17.22 17.97 -16.38
CA LEU A 155 16.80 19.02 -15.45
C LEU A 155 17.99 19.64 -14.71
N GLU A 156 18.94 18.82 -14.28
CA GLU A 156 20.18 19.27 -13.64
C GLU A 156 21.04 20.11 -14.60
N ASP A 157 21.15 19.69 -15.87
CA ASP A 157 21.82 20.45 -16.92
C ASP A 157 21.14 21.81 -17.15
N LEU A 158 19.80 21.85 -17.22
CA LEU A 158 19.05 23.10 -17.36
C LEU A 158 19.26 24.02 -16.15
N HIS A 159 19.26 23.47 -14.94
CA HIS A 159 19.52 24.20 -13.71
C HIS A 159 20.93 24.79 -13.68
N ASN A 160 21.93 23.99 -14.06
CA ASN A 160 23.33 24.41 -14.17
C ASN A 160 23.51 25.52 -15.22
N GLN A 161 22.81 25.43 -16.36
CA GLN A 161 22.79 26.48 -17.38
C GLN A 161 22.14 27.77 -16.85
N SER A 162 21.05 27.67 -16.10
CA SER A 162 20.40 28.82 -15.46
C SER A 162 21.33 29.50 -14.44
N ILE A 163 22.00 28.72 -13.58
CA ILE A 163 22.99 29.24 -12.63
C ILE A 163 24.15 29.92 -13.38
N ALA A 164 24.67 29.29 -14.43
CA ALA A 164 25.73 29.87 -15.24
C ALA A 164 25.31 31.20 -15.88
N SER A 165 24.07 31.29 -16.38
CA SER A 165 23.50 32.52 -16.95
C SER A 165 23.33 33.62 -15.90
N ILE A 166 22.81 33.30 -14.72
CA ILE A 166 22.67 34.28 -13.61
C ILE A 166 24.04 34.77 -13.17
N ASN A 167 25.02 33.87 -13.03
CA ASN A 167 26.39 34.23 -12.68
C ASN A 167 27.09 35.07 -13.75
N ALA A 168 26.76 34.87 -15.03
CA ALA A 168 27.26 35.70 -16.12
C ALA A 168 26.66 37.11 -16.05
N MET A 169 25.34 37.20 -15.86
CA MET A 169 24.64 38.48 -15.69
C MET A 169 25.12 39.25 -14.46
N ALA A 170 25.34 38.57 -13.33
CA ALA A 170 25.88 39.17 -12.11
C ALA A 170 27.30 39.72 -12.32
N ARG A 171 28.14 39.01 -13.09
CA ARG A 171 29.49 39.49 -13.45
C ARG A 171 29.42 40.70 -14.37
N GLU A 172 28.56 40.68 -15.37
CA GLU A 172 28.35 41.82 -16.27
C GLU A 172 27.86 43.05 -15.49
N GLN A 173 26.89 42.88 -14.59
CA GLN A 173 26.41 43.95 -13.73
C GLN A 173 27.50 44.49 -12.79
N ALA A 174 28.35 43.62 -12.24
CA ALA A 174 29.49 44.04 -11.43
C ALA A 174 30.52 44.85 -12.23
N VAL A 175 30.76 44.49 -13.49
CA VAL A 175 31.64 45.25 -14.40
C VAL A 175 31.04 46.63 -14.70
N LEU A 176 29.75 46.71 -15.04
CA LEU A 176 29.07 47.99 -15.28
C LEU A 176 29.12 48.90 -14.04
N GLN A 177 28.83 48.36 -12.85
CA GLN A 177 28.94 49.12 -11.60
C GLN A 177 30.39 49.58 -11.31
N GLN A 178 31.38 48.77 -11.67
CA GLN A 178 32.79 49.14 -11.54
C GLN A 178 33.17 50.26 -12.53
N GLU A 179 32.67 50.23 -13.76
CA GLU A 179 32.86 51.29 -14.75
C GLU A 179 32.20 52.60 -14.30
N ASP A 180 30.96 52.56 -13.82
CA ASP A 180 30.24 53.72 -13.28
C ASP A 180 30.99 54.34 -12.09
N LEU A 181 31.51 53.50 -11.19
CA LEU A 181 32.31 53.94 -10.05
C LEU A 181 33.63 54.58 -10.49
N GLN A 182 34.29 54.04 -11.52
CA GLN A 182 35.48 54.65 -12.10
C GLN A 182 35.16 56.00 -12.76
N GLN A 183 34.06 56.11 -13.50
CA GLN A 183 33.62 57.37 -14.11
C GLN A 183 33.29 58.42 -13.04
N ALA A 184 32.57 58.03 -11.98
CA ALA A 184 32.26 58.91 -10.86
C ALA A 184 33.53 59.40 -10.13
N GLN A 185 34.52 58.51 -9.94
CA GLN A 185 35.81 58.89 -9.36
C GLN A 185 36.60 59.85 -10.26
N GLN A 186 36.58 59.66 -11.58
CA GLN A 186 37.21 60.58 -12.53
C GLN A 186 36.53 61.94 -12.50
N ALA A 187 35.19 61.98 -12.57
CA ALA A 187 34.41 63.21 -12.48
C ALA A 187 34.66 63.95 -11.16
N GLN A 188 34.79 63.23 -10.04
CA GLN A 188 35.15 63.80 -8.75
C GLN A 188 36.54 64.47 -8.81
N ARG A 189 37.56 63.78 -9.34
CA ARG A 189 38.92 64.35 -9.46
C ARG A 189 38.96 65.59 -10.34
N GLU A 190 38.20 65.61 -11.43
CA GLU A 190 38.09 66.79 -12.30
C GLU A 190 37.40 67.96 -11.58
N ALA A 191 36.34 67.69 -10.82
CA ALA A 191 35.67 68.71 -10.02
C ALA A 191 36.59 69.26 -8.92
N GLU A 192 37.36 68.40 -8.24
CA GLU A 192 38.37 68.80 -7.25
C GLU A 192 39.46 69.67 -7.88
N LYS A 193 39.95 69.31 -9.07
CA LYS A 193 40.93 70.11 -9.82
C LYS A 193 40.38 71.50 -10.18
N LYS A 194 39.16 71.58 -10.72
CA LYS A 194 38.49 72.87 -11.03
C LYS A 194 38.30 73.72 -9.78
N LEU A 195 37.95 73.10 -8.65
CA LEU A 195 37.80 73.78 -7.37
C LEU A 195 39.14 74.34 -6.87
N GLN A 196 40.23 73.59 -7.07
CA GLN A 196 41.57 74.07 -6.76
C GLN A 196 42.00 75.23 -7.68
N GLU A 197 41.79 75.13 -8.99
CA GLU A 197 42.04 76.21 -9.95
C GLU A 197 41.26 77.49 -9.56
N MET A 198 39.96 77.37 -9.26
CA MET A 198 39.14 78.48 -8.77
C MET A 198 39.65 79.08 -7.45
N LYS A 199 40.11 78.25 -6.50
CA LYS A 199 40.73 78.74 -5.26
C LYS A 199 42.02 79.52 -5.56
N GLU A 200 42.86 79.01 -6.46
CA GLU A 200 44.09 79.68 -6.87
C GLU A 200 43.80 81.02 -7.54
N GLU A 201 42.85 81.09 -8.48
CA GLU A 201 42.37 82.34 -9.10
C GLU A 201 41.85 83.34 -8.06
N LEU A 202 41.05 82.87 -7.09
CA LEU A 202 40.47 83.73 -6.05
C LEU A 202 41.55 84.27 -5.10
N THR A 203 42.56 83.45 -4.77
CA THR A 203 43.74 83.92 -4.02
C THR A 203 44.62 84.86 -4.84
N GLY A 204 44.73 84.65 -6.16
CA GLY A 204 45.41 85.53 -7.10
C GLY A 204 44.75 86.90 -7.16
N MET A 205 43.44 86.94 -7.42
CA MET A 205 42.65 88.17 -7.38
C MET A 205 42.70 88.87 -6.03
N ALA A 206 42.70 88.13 -4.92
CA ALA A 206 42.85 88.72 -3.59
C ALA A 206 44.23 89.39 -3.41
N ARG A 207 45.31 88.76 -3.91
CA ARG A 207 46.66 89.35 -3.91
C ARG A 207 46.74 90.58 -4.81
N GLU A 208 46.20 90.52 -6.02
CA GLU A 208 46.14 91.67 -6.94
C GLU A 208 45.35 92.83 -6.34
N LYS A 209 44.18 92.55 -5.74
CA LYS A 209 43.37 93.57 -5.05
C LYS A 209 44.11 94.17 -3.87
N ALA A 210 44.84 93.36 -3.10
CA ALA A 210 45.69 93.84 -2.01
C ALA A 210 46.86 94.71 -2.53
N GLN A 211 47.49 94.32 -3.64
CA GLN A 211 48.53 95.12 -4.29
C GLN A 211 47.98 96.44 -4.84
N MET A 212 46.81 96.44 -5.48
CA MET A 212 46.12 97.64 -5.97
C MET A 212 45.71 98.57 -4.83
N LEU A 213 45.22 98.02 -3.72
CA LEU A 213 44.94 98.81 -2.50
C LEU A 213 46.23 99.39 -1.92
N LYS A 214 47.33 98.63 -1.91
CA LYS A 214 48.65 99.11 -1.48
C LYS A 214 49.16 100.23 -2.41
N GLN A 215 49.05 100.07 -3.73
CA GLN A 215 49.38 101.12 -4.71
C GLN A 215 48.48 102.35 -4.55
N LYS A 216 47.18 102.19 -4.32
CA LYS A 216 46.28 103.33 -4.07
C LYS A 216 46.59 104.05 -2.75
N LEU A 217 47.03 103.32 -1.72
CA LEU A 217 47.47 103.92 -0.45
C LEU A 217 48.82 104.64 -0.57
N HIS A 218 49.73 104.18 -1.45
CA HIS A 218 51.04 104.81 -1.66
C HIS A 218 51.03 105.86 -2.79
N GLY A 219 50.08 105.78 -3.73
CA GLY A 219 49.92 106.71 -4.86
C GLY A 219 48.95 107.86 -4.59
N ARG A 220 48.19 107.83 -3.48
CA ARG A 220 47.32 108.94 -3.05
C ARG A 220 48.04 109.90 -2.10
N ASN A 221 49.32 110.15 -2.36
CA ASN A 221 50.13 111.16 -1.67
C ASN A 221 51.01 112.01 -2.61
N ALA A 222 50.71 112.04 -3.91
CA ALA A 222 51.31 112.98 -4.87
C ALA A 222 50.26 113.37 -5.94
N GLY A 223 50.03 114.67 -6.13
CA GLY A 223 48.88 115.23 -6.85
C GLY A 223 48.96 115.23 -8.38
N SER A 224 47.85 115.65 -9.01
CA SER A 224 47.74 116.37 -10.31
C SER A 224 46.24 116.53 -10.60
N THR A 225 45.56 117.68 -10.55
CA THR A 225 45.52 118.85 -11.47
C THR A 225 45.42 118.56 -12.97
N ASN A 226 44.34 119.10 -13.56
CA ASN A 226 44.16 119.68 -14.90
C ASN A 226 44.24 118.77 -16.15
N GLU A 227 43.18 118.71 -16.98
CA GLU A 227 42.73 119.63 -18.07
C GLU A 227 43.42 119.38 -19.43
N VAL A 228 42.66 119.57 -20.51
CA VAL A 228 42.98 119.99 -21.91
C VAL A 228 42.03 119.24 -22.88
N MET A 229 41.02 119.85 -23.53
CA MET A 229 40.96 120.81 -24.65
C MET A 229 41.46 120.30 -26.03
N GLU A 230 40.57 120.33 -27.03
CA GLU A 230 40.75 120.70 -28.46
C GLU A 230 39.37 120.54 -29.18
N GLU A 231 38.63 121.59 -29.59
CA GLU A 231 38.69 122.38 -30.85
C GLU A 231 38.67 121.51 -32.15
N ALA A 232 37.84 121.70 -33.19
CA ALA A 232 37.15 122.87 -33.73
C ALA A 232 36.04 122.54 -34.78
N SER A 233 35.22 123.57 -35.09
CA SER A 233 34.55 123.91 -36.38
C SER A 233 33.07 123.49 -36.66
N SER A 234 32.38 124.38 -37.40
CA SER A 234 30.92 124.62 -37.60
C SER A 234 30.34 123.94 -38.86
N PRO A 235 29.05 123.52 -38.93
CA PRO A 235 27.91 124.34 -39.36
C PRO A 235 26.62 124.11 -38.51
N ARG A 236 26.35 125.05 -37.61
CA ARG A 236 25.35 125.07 -36.51
C ARG A 236 23.84 124.90 -36.82
N GLY A 237 23.42 124.38 -37.98
CA GLY A 237 21.98 124.25 -38.32
C GLY A 237 21.50 122.84 -38.68
N ARG A 238 22.33 122.05 -39.38
CA ARG A 238 22.04 120.65 -39.73
C ARG A 238 22.65 119.67 -38.73
N GLU A 239 23.86 119.95 -38.26
CA GLU A 239 24.54 119.13 -37.26
C GLU A 239 23.79 119.04 -35.94
N GLN A 240 23.03 120.06 -35.54
CA GLN A 240 22.28 120.01 -34.28
C GLN A 240 21.02 119.13 -34.37
N ARG A 241 20.48 118.94 -35.59
CA ARG A 241 19.40 117.96 -35.85
C ARG A 241 19.98 116.57 -36.05
N GLU A 242 21.14 116.45 -36.67
CA GLU A 242 21.86 115.18 -36.82
C GLU A 242 22.42 114.67 -35.50
N LEU A 243 22.95 115.53 -34.62
CA LEU A 243 23.37 115.18 -33.26
C LEU A 243 22.19 114.74 -32.41
N ARG A 244 21.04 115.42 -32.47
CA ARG A 244 19.82 114.96 -31.77
C ARG A 244 19.31 113.64 -32.33
N ALA A 245 19.34 113.44 -33.65
CA ALA A 245 18.97 112.18 -34.26
C ALA A 245 19.94 111.04 -33.88
N LEU A 246 21.24 111.33 -33.79
CA LEU A 246 22.26 110.38 -33.34
C LEU A 246 22.15 110.09 -31.84
N GLU A 247 21.82 111.08 -31.01
CA GLU A 247 21.54 110.92 -29.58
C GLU A 247 20.27 110.10 -29.36
N GLU A 248 19.21 110.34 -30.12
CA GLU A 248 17.99 109.54 -30.10
C GLU A 248 18.23 108.12 -30.62
N GLN A 249 19.04 107.95 -31.67
CA GLN A 249 19.43 106.64 -32.18
C GLN A 249 20.30 105.88 -31.19
N LYS A 250 21.23 106.55 -30.51
CA LYS A 250 22.05 105.98 -29.44
C LYS A 250 21.20 105.60 -28.24
N ALA A 251 20.28 106.46 -27.80
CA ALA A 251 19.35 106.16 -26.73
C ALA A 251 18.41 104.99 -27.10
N ALA A 252 17.96 104.91 -28.34
CA ALA A 252 17.18 103.78 -28.84
C ALA A 252 17.99 102.48 -28.89
N ALA A 253 19.26 102.55 -29.30
CA ALA A 253 20.18 101.41 -29.28
C ALA A 253 20.46 100.94 -27.84
N GLU A 254 20.72 101.86 -26.91
CA GLU A 254 20.92 101.54 -25.48
C GLU A 254 19.66 100.93 -24.84
N ARG A 255 18.45 101.34 -25.25
CA ARG A 255 17.20 100.71 -24.81
C ARG A 255 17.09 99.28 -25.32
N ARG A 256 17.34 99.06 -26.61
CA ARG A 256 17.33 97.72 -27.22
C ARG A 256 18.39 96.82 -26.58
N GLU A 257 19.58 97.33 -26.31
CA GLU A 257 20.64 96.59 -25.63
C GLU A 257 20.23 96.22 -24.20
N LYS A 258 19.65 97.16 -23.45
CA LYS A 258 19.10 96.88 -22.11
C LYS A 258 17.97 95.84 -22.14
N GLU A 259 17.08 95.91 -23.10
CA GLU A 259 15.99 94.94 -23.27
C GLU A 259 16.52 93.55 -23.60
N VAL A 260 17.51 93.46 -24.50
CA VAL A 260 18.20 92.20 -24.82
C VAL A 260 18.90 91.65 -23.57
N TRP A 261 19.61 92.51 -22.82
CA TRP A 261 20.32 92.09 -21.60
C TRP A 261 19.35 91.59 -20.53
N GLN A 262 18.24 92.30 -20.29
CA GLN A 262 17.18 91.84 -19.38
C GLN A 262 16.52 90.55 -19.85
N SER A 263 16.31 90.37 -21.16
CA SER A 263 15.75 89.12 -21.69
C SER A 263 16.71 87.94 -21.47
N LEU A 264 18.01 88.17 -21.65
CA LEU A 264 19.05 87.16 -21.45
C LEU A 264 19.27 86.85 -19.96
N GLU A 265 19.15 87.84 -19.09
CA GLU A 265 19.16 87.66 -17.64
C GLU A 265 17.96 86.83 -17.17
N ARG A 266 16.73 87.16 -17.62
CA ARG A 266 15.54 86.35 -17.33
C ARG A 266 15.66 84.92 -17.85
N GLN A 267 16.22 84.73 -19.05
CA GLN A 267 16.48 83.38 -19.59
C GLN A 267 17.47 82.62 -18.71
N ARG A 268 18.56 83.27 -18.28
CA ARG A 268 19.53 82.66 -17.36
C ARG A 268 18.89 82.29 -16.03
N GLU A 269 18.10 83.19 -15.42
CA GLU A 269 17.38 82.91 -14.18
C GLU A 269 16.42 81.72 -14.34
N ALA A 270 15.64 81.67 -15.43
CA ALA A 270 14.76 80.55 -15.74
C ALA A 270 15.54 79.22 -15.85
N THR A 271 16.67 79.20 -16.58
CA THR A 271 17.50 77.99 -16.68
C THR A 271 18.11 77.56 -15.35
N ILE A 272 18.50 78.52 -14.50
CA ILE A 272 19.01 78.23 -13.15
C ILE A 272 17.90 77.61 -12.30
N ASP A 273 16.67 78.12 -12.37
CA ASP A 273 15.56 77.59 -11.59
C ASP A 273 15.09 76.21 -12.08
N GLU A 274 15.14 75.96 -13.40
CA GLU A 274 14.95 74.63 -13.98
C GLU A 274 16.00 73.63 -13.48
N LEU A 275 17.29 73.97 -13.55
CA LEU A 275 18.37 73.12 -13.05
C LEU A 275 18.27 72.89 -11.54
N ARG A 276 17.83 73.89 -10.76
CA ARG A 276 17.55 73.72 -9.33
C ARG A 276 16.38 72.79 -9.08
N ALA A 277 15.32 72.86 -9.88
CA ALA A 277 14.17 71.96 -9.78
C ALA A 277 14.58 70.52 -10.13
N GLU A 278 15.36 70.34 -11.19
CA GLU A 278 15.90 69.03 -11.57
C GLU A 278 16.84 68.46 -10.50
N ALA A 279 17.75 69.27 -9.94
CA ALA A 279 18.61 68.85 -8.85
C ALA A 279 17.82 68.41 -7.60
N ARG A 280 16.68 69.08 -7.30
CA ARG A 280 15.77 68.64 -6.23
C ARG A 280 15.09 67.32 -6.56
N ARG A 281 14.62 67.14 -7.79
CA ARG A 281 13.99 65.88 -8.25
C ARG A 281 14.97 64.72 -8.13
N LEU A 282 16.18 64.87 -8.68
CA LEU A 282 17.21 63.84 -8.62
C LEU A 282 17.63 63.47 -7.20
N ARG A 283 17.63 64.43 -6.26
CA ARG A 283 17.86 64.13 -4.83
C ARG A 283 16.77 63.26 -4.23
N LEU A 284 15.50 63.57 -4.52
CA LEU A 284 14.38 62.76 -4.05
C LEU A 284 14.39 61.36 -4.66
N ASP A 285 14.73 61.24 -5.94
CA ASP A 285 14.83 59.93 -6.60
C ASP A 285 15.99 59.12 -6.00
N LEU A 286 17.15 59.75 -5.73
CA LEU A 286 18.28 59.11 -5.06
C LEU A 286 17.93 58.67 -3.63
N GLU A 287 17.17 59.47 -2.88
CA GLU A 287 16.67 59.09 -1.56
C GLU A 287 15.70 57.90 -1.62
N ARG A 288 14.81 57.86 -2.62
CA ARG A 288 13.92 56.70 -2.85
C ARG A 288 14.69 55.42 -3.15
N GLU A 289 15.63 55.48 -4.08
CA GLU A 289 16.50 54.35 -4.43
C GLU A 289 17.32 53.86 -3.22
N ARG A 290 17.77 54.77 -2.35
CA ARG A 290 18.43 54.40 -1.09
C ARG A 290 17.47 53.67 -0.14
N CYS A 291 16.26 54.16 0.04
CA CYS A 291 15.25 53.49 0.87
C CYS A 291 14.88 52.11 0.31
N GLU A 292 14.72 51.98 -1.00
CA GLU A 292 14.45 50.69 -1.65
C GLU A 292 15.63 49.71 -1.49
N ALA A 293 16.86 50.20 -1.65
CA ALA A 293 18.07 49.39 -1.40
C ALA A 293 18.20 48.96 0.06
N GLU A 294 17.82 49.81 1.03
CA GLU A 294 17.77 49.46 2.45
C GLU A 294 16.72 48.38 2.73
N LEU A 295 15.51 48.51 2.17
CA LEU A 295 14.47 47.49 2.29
C LEU A 295 14.90 46.14 1.71
N HIS A 296 15.56 46.13 0.54
CA HIS A 296 16.09 44.90 -0.06
C HIS A 296 17.21 44.27 0.78
N ARG A 297 18.05 45.07 1.44
CA ARG A 297 19.05 44.55 2.39
C ARG A 297 18.38 43.92 3.60
N GLU A 298 17.39 44.58 4.20
CA GLU A 298 16.64 44.02 5.32
C GLU A 298 15.92 42.72 4.95
N GLU A 299 15.35 42.64 3.76
CA GLU A 299 14.70 41.40 3.28
C GLU A 299 15.73 40.28 3.06
N ALA A 300 16.89 40.59 2.50
CA ALA A 300 17.98 39.63 2.35
C ALA A 300 18.49 39.12 3.71
N ASP A 301 18.66 40.01 4.69
CA ASP A 301 19.08 39.66 6.04
C ASP A 301 18.05 38.75 6.73
N ARG A 302 16.75 39.06 6.63
CA ARG A 302 15.69 38.17 7.15
C ARG A 302 15.73 36.77 6.53
N ARG A 303 15.91 36.69 5.20
CA ARG A 303 16.02 35.38 4.52
C ARG A 303 17.26 34.61 4.95
N LEU A 304 18.37 35.31 5.24
CA LEU A 304 19.57 34.68 5.78
C LEU A 304 19.35 34.15 7.20
N GLU A 305 18.68 34.92 8.07
CA GLU A 305 18.31 34.48 9.42
C GLU A 305 17.38 33.24 9.40
N GLU A 306 16.37 33.23 8.52
CA GLU A 306 15.49 32.09 8.32
C GLU A 306 16.27 30.84 7.86
N LYS A 307 17.21 31.01 6.91
CA LYS A 307 18.07 29.92 6.44
C LYS A 307 18.95 29.37 7.56
N ASP A 308 19.56 30.24 8.36
CA ASP A 308 20.46 29.83 9.46
C ASP A 308 19.69 29.13 10.59
N MET A 309 18.45 29.55 10.85
CA MET A 309 17.53 28.85 11.76
C MET A 309 17.21 27.44 11.27
N LEU A 310 16.84 27.28 9.99
CA LEU A 310 16.55 25.98 9.40
C LEU A 310 17.79 25.07 9.39
N MET A 311 18.96 25.61 9.04
CA MET A 311 20.22 24.87 9.10
C MET A 311 20.55 24.40 10.53
N SER A 312 20.27 25.21 11.54
CA SER A 312 20.46 24.83 12.94
C SER A 312 19.51 23.71 13.37
N GLN A 313 18.24 23.77 12.95
CA GLN A 313 17.26 22.69 13.20
C GLN A 313 17.65 21.39 12.51
N LEU A 314 18.12 21.45 11.27
CA LEU A 314 18.58 20.26 10.55
C LEU A 314 19.81 19.64 11.23
N ARG A 315 20.78 20.44 11.65
CA ARG A 315 21.95 19.95 12.40
C ARG A 315 21.55 19.27 13.71
N LEU A 316 20.58 19.84 14.44
CA LEU A 316 20.07 19.24 15.68
C LEU A 316 19.45 17.87 15.39
N LYS A 317 18.56 17.77 14.40
CA LYS A 317 17.93 16.51 13.99
C LYS A 317 18.93 15.47 13.51
N THR A 318 19.94 15.89 12.74
CA THR A 318 21.01 14.97 12.32
C THR A 318 21.77 14.45 13.53
N GLY A 319 22.07 15.29 14.52
CA GLY A 319 22.70 14.86 15.77
C GLY A 319 21.83 13.91 16.60
N GLU A 320 20.53 14.15 16.68
CA GLU A 320 19.56 13.24 17.32
C GLU A 320 19.53 11.88 16.62
N LEU A 321 19.46 11.86 15.29
CA LEU A 321 19.47 10.62 14.49
C LEU A 321 20.80 9.88 14.60
N GLU A 322 21.93 10.59 14.59
CA GLU A 322 23.25 9.99 14.82
C GLU A 322 23.35 9.41 16.24
N GLN A 323 22.77 10.07 17.24
CA GLN A 323 22.69 9.57 18.60
C GLN A 323 21.80 8.31 18.69
N GLU A 324 20.68 8.27 17.99
CA GLU A 324 19.82 7.09 17.90
C GLU A 324 20.50 5.92 17.18
N LEU A 325 21.27 6.21 16.11
CA LEU A 325 22.05 5.22 15.36
C LEU A 325 23.22 4.66 16.16
N THR A 326 23.89 5.51 16.94
CA THR A 326 25.01 5.11 17.79
C THR A 326 24.55 4.52 19.12
N SER A 327 23.32 4.80 19.55
CA SER A 327 22.70 4.13 20.69
C SER A 327 22.48 2.65 20.35
N THR A 328 23.32 1.82 20.96
CA THR A 328 23.17 0.36 21.02
C THR A 328 21.85 -0.09 21.64
N ASP A 329 21.06 0.81 22.23
CA ASP A 329 19.78 0.49 22.88
C ASP A 329 18.73 0.05 21.86
N SER A 330 18.76 0.61 20.64
CA SER A 330 17.86 0.20 19.56
C SER A 330 18.13 -1.25 19.14
N ILE A 331 19.40 -1.60 18.93
CA ILE A 331 19.86 -2.94 18.60
C ILE A 331 19.57 -3.90 19.75
N THR A 332 19.83 -3.50 20.99
CA THR A 332 19.58 -4.31 22.19
C THR A 332 18.08 -4.60 22.34
N ARG A 333 17.22 -3.61 22.15
CA ARG A 333 15.75 -3.77 22.20
C ARG A 333 15.23 -4.68 21.09
N LEU A 334 15.77 -4.58 19.88
CA LEU A 334 15.43 -5.49 18.77
C LEU A 334 15.91 -6.92 19.06
N ALA A 335 17.10 -7.09 19.61
CA ALA A 335 17.62 -8.38 20.03
C ALA A 335 16.76 -9.01 21.15
N GLU A 336 16.33 -8.23 22.13
CA GLU A 336 15.40 -8.67 23.19
C GLU A 336 14.03 -9.07 22.62
N GLN A 337 13.48 -8.29 21.69
CA GLN A 337 12.22 -8.65 21.02
C GLN A 337 12.36 -9.96 20.23
N GLN A 338 13.49 -10.17 19.56
CA GLN A 338 13.75 -11.39 18.82
C GLN A 338 13.94 -12.59 19.76
N ALA A 339 14.66 -12.44 20.86
CA ALA A 339 14.80 -13.46 21.89
C ALA A 339 13.43 -13.86 22.49
N ASN A 340 12.55 -12.89 22.76
CA ASN A 340 11.20 -13.16 23.27
C ASN A 340 10.35 -13.93 22.25
N ARG A 341 10.41 -13.56 20.97
CA ARG A 341 9.72 -14.30 19.90
C ARG A 341 10.20 -15.75 19.79
N GLU A 342 11.50 -16.00 19.95
CA GLU A 342 12.06 -17.35 19.94
C GLU A 342 11.59 -18.19 21.14
N VAL A 343 11.49 -17.58 22.33
CA VAL A 343 10.96 -18.25 23.53
C VAL A 343 9.48 -18.60 23.35
N GLU A 344 8.67 -17.69 22.81
CA GLU A 344 7.25 -17.93 22.52
C GLU A 344 7.08 -19.04 21.46
N MET A 345 7.89 -19.01 20.40
CA MET A 345 7.88 -20.04 19.36
C MET A 345 8.22 -21.42 19.94
N LYS A 346 9.24 -21.52 20.81
CA LYS A 346 9.57 -22.76 21.51
C LYS A 346 8.43 -23.25 22.40
N LYS A 347 7.73 -22.35 23.09
CA LYS A 347 6.56 -22.69 23.91
C LYS A 347 5.41 -23.23 23.07
N HIS A 348 5.12 -22.60 21.92
CA HIS A 348 4.11 -23.10 20.99
C HIS A 348 4.51 -24.46 20.39
N GLN A 349 5.79 -24.64 20.05
CA GLN A 349 6.29 -25.93 19.55
C GLN A 349 6.14 -27.03 20.60
N GLN A 350 6.40 -26.75 21.87
CA GLN A 350 6.15 -27.69 22.97
C GLN A 350 4.65 -28.01 23.12
N GLN A 351 3.77 -27.02 22.98
CA GLN A 351 2.31 -27.24 23.01
C GLN A 351 1.86 -28.14 21.85
N VAL A 352 2.36 -27.91 20.63
CA VAL A 352 2.06 -28.76 19.46
C VAL A 352 2.55 -30.18 19.68
N GLN A 353 3.76 -30.37 20.23
CA GLN A 353 4.27 -31.69 20.58
C GLN A 353 3.38 -32.40 21.62
N GLN A 354 2.90 -31.67 22.62
CA GLN A 354 1.99 -32.21 23.64
C GLN A 354 0.64 -32.64 23.03
N VAL A 355 0.08 -31.85 22.12
CA VAL A 355 -1.17 -32.19 21.40
C VAL A 355 -0.96 -33.39 20.47
N ASN A 356 0.19 -33.49 19.80
CA ASN A 356 0.49 -34.65 18.96
C ASN A 356 0.62 -35.93 19.80
N GLN A 357 1.22 -35.86 20.99
CA GLN A 357 1.27 -37.00 21.91
C GLN A 357 -0.14 -37.43 22.35
N SER A 358 -1.01 -36.49 22.70
CA SER A 358 -2.39 -36.84 23.10
C SER A 358 -3.21 -37.39 21.94
N LEU A 359 -3.00 -36.89 20.71
CA LEU A 359 -3.61 -37.44 19.51
C LEU A 359 -3.22 -38.91 19.29
N LEU A 360 -1.93 -39.23 19.43
CA LEU A 360 -1.42 -40.60 19.31
C LEU A 360 -2.03 -41.52 20.38
N GLU A 361 -2.17 -41.05 21.61
CA GLU A 361 -2.83 -41.79 22.69
C GLU A 361 -4.31 -42.06 22.37
N VAL A 362 -5.04 -41.06 21.87
CA VAL A 362 -6.45 -41.21 21.46
C VAL A 362 -6.56 -42.20 20.29
N GLN A 363 -5.67 -42.12 19.30
CA GLN A 363 -5.66 -43.06 18.18
C GLN A 363 -5.41 -44.50 18.64
N LYS A 364 -4.50 -44.71 19.59
CA LYS A 364 -4.27 -46.01 20.21
C LYS A 364 -5.50 -46.53 20.98
N MET A 365 -6.17 -45.66 21.75
CA MET A 365 -7.41 -46.02 22.43
C MET A 365 -8.52 -46.39 21.44
N LEU A 366 -8.63 -45.67 20.33
CA LEU A 366 -9.61 -45.95 19.28
C LEU A 366 -9.33 -47.30 18.60
N GLN A 367 -8.07 -47.60 18.27
CA GLN A 367 -7.67 -48.90 17.72
C GLN A 367 -8.00 -50.06 18.68
N MET A 368 -7.73 -49.88 19.97
CA MET A 368 -8.13 -50.84 21.00
C MET A 368 -9.65 -51.02 21.06
N SER A 369 -10.41 -49.93 20.97
CA SER A 369 -11.88 -49.98 20.97
C SER A 369 -12.42 -50.75 19.76
N TYR A 370 -11.88 -50.53 18.56
CA TYR A 370 -12.24 -51.32 17.38
C TYR A 370 -11.89 -52.79 17.51
N ALA A 371 -10.74 -53.12 18.09
CA ALA A 371 -10.36 -54.51 18.36
C ALA A 371 -11.33 -55.17 19.35
N GLN A 372 -11.71 -54.47 20.42
CA GLN A 372 -12.71 -54.93 21.39
C GLN A 372 -14.08 -55.13 20.73
N GLU A 373 -14.52 -54.17 19.90
CA GLU A 373 -15.78 -54.27 19.16
C GLU A 373 -15.80 -55.50 18.24
N LYS A 374 -14.69 -55.77 17.55
CA LYS A 374 -14.54 -56.96 16.69
C LYS A 374 -14.70 -58.26 17.49
N VAL A 375 -13.99 -58.38 18.61
CA VAL A 375 -14.08 -59.55 19.50
C VAL A 375 -15.51 -59.72 20.05
N LEU A 376 -16.17 -58.64 20.44
CA LEU A 376 -17.55 -58.67 20.91
C LEU A 376 -18.53 -59.11 19.81
N LYS A 377 -18.38 -58.60 18.59
CA LYS A 377 -19.20 -59.02 17.43
C LYS A 377 -19.00 -60.49 17.08
N GLU A 378 -17.76 -60.99 17.12
CA GLU A 378 -17.46 -62.41 16.92
C GLU A 378 -18.12 -63.26 18.01
N ARG A 379 -18.03 -62.84 19.27
CA ARG A 379 -18.68 -63.54 20.39
C ARG A 379 -20.21 -63.54 20.29
N ILE A 380 -20.82 -62.44 19.87
CA ILE A 380 -22.27 -62.37 19.61
C ILE A 380 -22.65 -63.37 18.51
N ARG A 381 -21.91 -63.41 17.39
CA ARG A 381 -22.16 -64.38 16.30
C ARG A 381 -22.02 -65.83 16.76
N GLU A 382 -21.05 -66.16 17.62
CA GLU A 382 -20.92 -67.49 18.22
C GLU A 382 -22.12 -67.86 19.09
N LEU A 383 -22.60 -66.91 19.90
CA LEU A 383 -23.77 -67.09 20.75
C LEU A 383 -25.04 -67.26 19.91
N GLU A 384 -25.23 -66.44 18.88
CA GLU A 384 -26.36 -66.57 17.94
C GLU A 384 -26.31 -67.89 17.18
N SER A 385 -25.14 -68.31 16.69
CA SER A 385 -24.98 -69.60 16.01
C SER A 385 -25.23 -70.79 16.95
N SER A 386 -24.84 -70.70 18.22
CA SER A 386 -25.09 -71.76 19.20
C SER A 386 -26.56 -71.82 19.61
N GLN A 387 -27.24 -70.66 19.70
CA GLN A 387 -28.67 -70.56 19.98
C GLN A 387 -29.55 -71.07 18.82
N GLY A 388 -29.16 -70.84 17.56
CA GLY A 388 -29.86 -71.40 16.40
C GLY A 388 -29.80 -72.94 16.35
N ARG A 389 -28.67 -73.54 16.71
CA ARG A 389 -28.50 -75.01 16.74
C ARG A 389 -29.31 -75.67 17.86
N THR A 390 -29.42 -75.04 19.03
CA THR A 390 -30.26 -75.56 20.12
C THR A 390 -31.74 -75.49 19.79
N HIS A 391 -32.21 -74.45 19.08
CA HIS A 391 -33.60 -74.34 18.68
C HIS A 391 -34.01 -75.41 17.63
N MET A 392 -33.16 -75.66 16.63
CA MET A 392 -33.42 -76.73 15.63
C MET A 392 -33.35 -78.13 16.23
N ALA A 393 -32.45 -78.37 17.18
CA ALA A 393 -32.42 -79.62 17.94
C ALA A 393 -33.70 -79.81 18.77
N GLY A 394 -34.26 -78.73 19.33
CA GLY A 394 -35.52 -78.74 20.08
C GLY A 394 -36.74 -79.12 19.22
N ASP A 395 -36.86 -78.57 18.01
CA ASP A 395 -37.98 -78.88 17.11
C ASP A 395 -37.93 -80.31 16.56
N TYR A 396 -36.72 -80.80 16.21
CA TYR A 396 -36.54 -82.18 15.80
C TYR A 396 -36.82 -83.15 16.94
N LEU A 397 -36.32 -82.86 18.15
CA LEU A 397 -36.61 -83.65 19.34
C LEU A 397 -38.11 -83.70 19.63
N LYS A 398 -38.80 -82.56 19.56
CA LYS A 398 -40.26 -82.49 19.70
C LYS A 398 -40.97 -83.41 18.70
N HIS A 399 -40.54 -83.41 17.44
CA HIS A 399 -41.13 -84.28 16.41
C HIS A 399 -40.90 -85.76 16.70
N VAL A 400 -39.67 -86.14 17.06
CA VAL A 400 -39.31 -87.53 17.37
C VAL A 400 -40.06 -88.03 18.62
N VAL A 401 -40.19 -87.19 19.66
CA VAL A 401 -40.97 -87.51 20.87
C VAL A 401 -42.45 -87.68 20.55
N LEU A 402 -43.05 -86.77 19.76
CA LEU A 402 -44.45 -86.89 19.36
C LEU A 402 -44.72 -88.17 18.57
N LYS A 403 -43.83 -88.53 17.63
CA LYS A 403 -43.90 -89.78 16.87
C LYS A 403 -43.73 -91.02 17.74
N TYR A 404 -42.84 -90.97 18.72
CA TYR A 404 -42.66 -92.03 19.70
C TYR A 404 -43.95 -92.27 20.51
N ILE A 405 -44.54 -91.20 21.05
CA ILE A 405 -45.82 -91.29 21.79
C ILE A 405 -46.94 -91.83 20.90
N GLU A 406 -47.05 -91.35 19.66
CA GLU A 406 -48.04 -91.82 18.68
C GLU A 406 -47.91 -93.33 18.41
N TYR A 407 -46.68 -93.83 18.22
CA TYR A 407 -46.44 -95.27 18.02
C TYR A 407 -46.69 -96.10 19.28
N CYS A 408 -46.35 -95.59 20.47
CA CYS A 408 -46.66 -96.24 21.73
C CYS A 408 -48.18 -96.40 21.93
N GLN A 409 -48.97 -95.36 21.63
CA GLN A 409 -50.44 -95.39 21.74
C GLN A 409 -51.08 -96.40 20.77
N LYS A 410 -50.50 -96.56 19.57
CA LYS A 410 -50.98 -97.51 18.55
C LYS A 410 -50.47 -98.95 18.76
N GLY A 411 -49.57 -99.17 19.72
CA GLY A 411 -48.92 -100.46 19.94
C GLY A 411 -47.96 -100.89 18.80
N ASP A 412 -47.46 -99.93 18.01
CA ASP A 412 -46.56 -100.22 16.89
C ASP A 412 -45.12 -100.42 17.41
N MET A 413 -44.48 -101.50 16.97
CA MET A 413 -43.07 -101.82 17.29
C MET A 413 -42.09 -100.77 16.74
N LYS A 414 -42.52 -99.90 15.82
CA LYS A 414 -41.74 -98.75 15.36
C LYS A 414 -41.39 -97.75 16.47
N SER A 415 -42.14 -97.74 17.58
CA SER A 415 -41.78 -96.96 18.78
C SER A 415 -40.37 -97.29 19.28
N GLN A 416 -40.01 -98.57 19.34
CA GLN A 416 -38.70 -99.03 19.80
C GLN A 416 -37.56 -98.57 18.89
N SER A 417 -37.81 -98.41 17.59
CA SER A 417 -36.81 -97.89 16.65
C SER A 417 -36.45 -96.43 16.87
N LEU A 418 -37.31 -95.66 17.55
CA LEU A 418 -37.05 -94.25 17.88
C LEU A 418 -36.30 -94.09 19.21
N VAL A 419 -36.20 -95.13 20.04
CA VAL A 419 -35.52 -95.07 21.35
C VAL A 419 -34.03 -94.71 21.20
N PRO A 420 -33.24 -95.34 20.31
CA PRO A 420 -31.83 -94.96 20.12
C PRO A 420 -31.67 -93.51 19.63
N VAL A 421 -32.63 -93.03 18.81
CA VAL A 421 -32.66 -91.65 18.32
C VAL A 421 -32.93 -90.68 19.47
N LEU A 422 -33.91 -90.97 20.34
CA LEU A 422 -34.19 -90.16 21.54
C LEU A 422 -33.01 -90.16 22.52
N CYS A 423 -32.40 -91.32 22.75
CA CYS A 423 -31.20 -91.44 23.60
C CYS A 423 -30.04 -90.58 23.07
N THR A 424 -29.92 -90.45 21.75
CA THR A 424 -28.89 -89.64 21.10
C THR A 424 -29.24 -88.15 21.13
N LEU A 425 -30.50 -87.78 20.88
CA LEU A 425 -30.95 -86.39 20.87
C LEU A 425 -30.96 -85.75 22.27
N LEU A 426 -31.24 -86.55 23.31
CA LEU A 426 -31.26 -86.09 24.71
C LEU A 426 -29.90 -86.21 25.39
N ASN A 427 -28.87 -86.71 24.70
CA ASN A 427 -27.55 -87.01 25.27
C ASN A 427 -27.63 -87.84 26.56
N LEU A 428 -28.48 -88.88 26.57
CA LEU A 428 -28.65 -89.73 27.74
C LEU A 428 -27.35 -90.46 28.06
N ASN A 429 -26.98 -90.50 29.34
CA ASN A 429 -25.81 -91.24 29.78
C ASN A 429 -26.03 -92.75 29.65
N SER A 430 -24.97 -93.56 29.73
CA SER A 430 -25.04 -95.01 29.53
C SER A 430 -25.97 -95.73 30.52
N THR A 431 -26.23 -95.14 31.69
CA THR A 431 -27.16 -95.67 32.70
C THR A 431 -28.61 -95.38 32.35
N GLU A 432 -28.93 -94.16 31.92
CA GLU A 432 -30.26 -93.76 31.45
C GLU A 432 -30.64 -94.49 30.16
N ARG A 433 -29.69 -94.63 29.22
CA ARG A 433 -29.91 -95.37 27.98
C ARG A 433 -30.35 -96.81 28.25
N LYS A 434 -29.72 -97.49 29.21
CA LYS A 434 -30.12 -98.85 29.64
C LYS A 434 -31.53 -98.87 30.22
N LEU A 435 -31.96 -97.86 30.98
CA LEU A 435 -33.32 -97.79 31.54
C LEU A 435 -34.39 -97.67 30.46
N VAL A 436 -34.13 -96.87 29.41
CA VAL A 436 -35.09 -96.66 28.33
C VAL A 436 -35.08 -97.82 27.33
N GLU A 437 -33.90 -98.39 27.01
CA GLU A 437 -33.77 -99.58 26.16
C GLU A 437 -34.35 -100.84 26.83
N HIS A 438 -34.34 -100.90 28.17
CA HIS A 438 -34.97 -101.98 28.95
C HIS A 438 -36.41 -101.69 29.36
N SER A 439 -37.08 -100.73 28.70
CA SER A 439 -38.55 -100.64 28.74
C SER A 439 -39.16 -101.83 27.99
N SER A 440 -39.00 -103.00 28.62
CA SER A 440 -39.90 -104.12 28.51
C SER A 440 -41.31 -103.56 28.60
N ILE A 441 -42.07 -103.73 27.53
CA ILE A 441 -43.52 -103.82 27.67
C ILE A 441 -43.70 -104.78 28.85
N PRO A 442 -44.29 -104.35 29.99
CA PRO A 442 -44.45 -105.23 31.13
C PRO A 442 -45.05 -106.52 30.62
N ALA A 443 -44.45 -107.67 30.93
CA ALA A 443 -44.86 -108.98 30.43
C ALA A 443 -46.40 -109.18 30.36
N PRO A 444 -47.21 -108.66 31.32
CA PRO A 444 -48.67 -108.73 31.23
C PRO A 444 -49.26 -108.10 29.95
N LEU A 445 -48.72 -106.98 29.47
CA LEU A 445 -49.19 -106.29 28.26
C LEU A 445 -48.66 -106.91 26.97
N GLN A 446 -47.50 -107.56 26.99
CA GLN A 446 -47.03 -108.38 25.86
C GLN A 446 -47.93 -109.62 25.68
N HIS A 447 -48.32 -110.25 26.78
CA HIS A 447 -49.31 -111.33 26.76
C HIS A 447 -50.70 -110.84 26.35
N LEU A 448 -51.10 -109.61 26.72
CA LEU A 448 -52.38 -109.04 26.31
C LEU A 448 -52.41 -108.65 24.84
N ASN A 449 -51.30 -108.18 24.26
CA ASN A 449 -51.20 -107.89 22.82
C ASN A 449 -51.07 -109.18 21.98
N GLN A 450 -50.38 -110.21 22.49
CA GLN A 450 -50.41 -111.54 21.87
C GLN A 450 -51.79 -112.20 22.00
N ALA A 451 -52.49 -112.01 23.12
CA ALA A 451 -53.86 -112.49 23.30
C ALA A 451 -54.87 -111.70 22.45
N ALA A 452 -54.71 -110.39 22.29
CA ALA A 452 -55.54 -109.56 21.41
C ALA A 452 -55.25 -109.84 19.91
N GLY A 453 -54.00 -110.12 19.56
CA GLY A 453 -53.61 -110.60 18.23
C GLY A 453 -54.16 -112.00 17.91
N ALA A 454 -54.10 -112.92 18.88
CA ALA A 454 -54.68 -114.26 18.78
C ALA A 454 -56.23 -114.22 18.75
N ALA A 455 -56.86 -113.34 19.54
CA ALA A 455 -58.30 -113.10 19.50
C ALA A 455 -58.74 -112.42 18.20
N GLY A 456 -57.92 -111.53 17.64
CA GLY A 456 -58.13 -110.91 16.33
C GLY A 456 -58.00 -111.90 15.16
N ALA A 457 -57.14 -112.92 15.28
CA ALA A 457 -57.05 -114.03 14.33
C ALA A 457 -58.24 -115.01 14.46
N TRP A 458 -58.74 -115.23 15.68
CA TRP A 458 -59.99 -115.98 15.91
C TRP A 458 -61.23 -115.26 15.36
N PHE A 459 -61.30 -113.93 15.45
CA PHE A 459 -62.42 -113.15 14.91
C PHE A 459 -62.35 -112.89 13.40
N ARG A 460 -61.22 -113.15 12.72
CA ARG A 460 -61.05 -112.93 11.26
C ARG A 460 -60.85 -114.19 10.43
N GLY A 461 -60.89 -115.38 11.02
CA GLY A 461 -60.61 -116.64 10.32
C GLY A 461 -61.80 -117.56 10.03
N SER A 462 -63.06 -117.12 10.25
CA SER A 462 -64.27 -117.91 9.97
C SER A 462 -65.11 -117.34 8.80
N ALA A 463 -64.49 -116.59 7.88
CA ALA A 463 -65.15 -116.02 6.71
C ALA A 463 -64.24 -116.12 5.47
N ALA A 464 -64.05 -117.33 4.96
CA ALA A 464 -63.62 -117.60 3.59
C ALA A 464 -63.95 -119.05 3.18
N GLU A 465 -65.21 -119.46 3.35
CA GLU A 465 -65.85 -120.49 2.55
C GLU A 465 -66.88 -119.79 1.65
N GLY A 466 -66.83 -120.08 0.34
CA GLY A 466 -67.93 -119.85 -0.60
C GLY A 466 -68.01 -118.44 -1.20
N GLU A 467 -67.47 -118.27 -2.41
CA GLU A 467 -68.28 -118.16 -3.64
C GLU A 467 -67.35 -117.94 -4.85
N SER A 468 -67.43 -118.94 -5.75
CA SER A 468 -67.35 -118.93 -7.22
C SER A 468 -66.70 -117.76 -7.96
#